data_AF-A0A0D2BWT1-F1
#
_entry.id   AF-A0A0D2BWT1-F1
#
_cell.length_a   1.000
_cell.length_b   1.000
_cell.length_c   1.000
_cell.angle_alpha   90.00
_cell.angle_beta   90.00
_cell.angle_gamma   90.00
#
_symmetry.space_group_name_H-M   'P 1'
#
loop_
_entity.id
_entity.type
_entity.pdbx_description
1 polymer ?
#
loop_
_entity_poly.entity_id
_entity_poly.type
_entity_poly.pdbx_seq_one_letter_code
_entity_poly.pdbx_strand_id
1 'polypeptide(L)'
;MHSLPLSLSYRKFIHRLNVAILAKRSRSSRLEVYNPMLLGRLTSQMQTTFPNLHGITLTLCILGPKNPPEYYNCRTCVLPDLALNSFWNAKISGINLQMGAHYTVKICELTREALEHEFGWMYELPALRWIDIYCQTALSHASYNTWVAGPGELTARSQRVQRDSTRIRQQLRMERAALGALVEALPVLLPNLSINIYRKSTWRTSVVSYEPLDLNTPEETIIPRLMRDRTIGAE
;
A
#
# COMPACT_ATOMS: atom_id res chain seq x y z
N MET A 1 -2.82 -5.38 29.31
CA MET A 1 -3.49 -4.21 28.71
C MET A 1 -2.51 -3.54 27.76
N HIS A 2 -2.83 -3.43 26.47
CA HIS A 2 -2.02 -2.61 25.56
C HIS A 2 -2.30 -1.13 25.86
N SER A 3 -1.27 -0.35 26.19
CA SER A 3 -1.36 1.09 26.40
C SER A 3 -0.26 1.79 25.63
N LEU A 4 -0.58 2.91 24.99
CA LEU A 4 0.44 3.75 24.38
C LEU A 4 1.45 4.22 25.46
N PRO A 5 2.76 4.25 25.15
CA PRO A 5 3.78 4.62 26.12
C PRO A 5 3.64 6.10 26.50
N LEU A 6 3.08 6.35 27.68
CA LEU A 6 2.94 7.69 28.26
C LEU A 6 4.29 8.32 28.63
N SER A 7 5.37 7.53 28.70
CA SER A 7 6.72 7.96 29.09
C SER A 7 7.55 8.55 27.96
N LEU A 8 7.01 8.68 26.74
CA LEU A 8 7.74 9.33 25.64
C LEU A 8 7.91 10.83 25.94
N SER A 9 9.13 11.25 26.27
CA SER A 9 9.48 12.63 26.63
C SER A 9 9.14 13.64 25.54
N TYR A 10 9.17 13.21 24.28
CA TYR A 10 8.94 14.03 23.10
C TYR A 10 7.50 14.03 22.60
N ARG A 11 6.57 13.36 23.29
CA ARG A 11 5.18 13.18 22.82
C ARG A 11 4.42 14.48 22.54
N LYS A 12 4.75 15.55 23.28
CA LYS A 12 4.15 16.88 23.09
C LYS A 12 4.65 17.58 21.82
N PHE A 13 5.77 17.16 21.24
CA PHE A 13 6.33 17.70 20.00
C PHE A 13 5.89 16.89 18.77
N ILE A 14 5.14 15.80 18.96
CA ILE A 14 4.64 14.99 17.86
C ILE A 14 3.40 15.67 17.26
N HIS A 15 3.60 16.25 16.09
CA HIS A 15 2.55 16.91 15.31
C HIS A 15 1.94 16.01 14.23
N ARG A 16 2.66 14.95 13.83
CA ARG A 16 2.23 14.00 12.81
C ARG A 16 2.56 12.58 13.25
N LEU A 17 1.65 11.65 12.99
CA LEU A 17 1.85 10.24 13.32
C LEU A 17 1.51 9.37 12.11
N ASN A 18 2.37 8.40 11.82
CA ASN A 18 2.02 7.31 10.92
C ASN A 18 1.62 6.10 11.77
N VAL A 19 0.39 5.63 11.58
CA VAL A 19 -0.17 4.50 12.32
C VAL A 19 -0.36 3.34 11.36
N ALA A 20 0.44 2.30 11.52
CA ALA A 20 0.24 1.05 10.80
C ALA A 20 -0.83 0.20 11.49
N ILE A 21 -1.83 -0.21 10.74
CA ILE A 21 -2.97 -0.99 11.21
C ILE A 21 -3.20 -2.15 10.25
N LEU A 22 -3.34 -3.34 10.80
CA LEU A 22 -3.73 -4.50 9.99
C LEU A 22 -5.19 -4.36 9.58
N ALA A 23 -5.49 -4.69 8.34
CA ALA A 23 -6.84 -4.70 7.81
C ALA A 23 -7.15 -6.04 7.16
N LYS A 24 -8.43 -6.40 7.09
CA LYS A 24 -8.95 -7.51 6.29
C LYS A 24 -10.20 -7.06 5.57
N ARG A 25 -10.55 -7.74 4.50
CA ARG A 25 -11.86 -7.57 3.87
C ARG A 25 -12.91 -8.42 4.59
N SER A 26 -14.00 -7.80 4.99
CA SER A 26 -15.18 -8.46 5.53
C SER A 26 -15.92 -9.26 4.45
N ARG A 27 -16.85 -10.12 4.87
CA ARG A 27 -17.79 -10.79 3.95
C ARG A 27 -18.71 -9.80 3.23
N SER A 28 -18.99 -8.64 3.84
CA SER A 28 -19.78 -7.55 3.26
C SER A 28 -18.98 -6.62 2.34
N SER A 29 -17.77 -7.01 1.94
CA SER A 29 -16.88 -6.19 1.10
C SER A 29 -16.59 -4.80 1.69
N ARG A 30 -16.35 -4.74 2.99
CA ARG A 30 -15.80 -3.55 3.64
C ARG A 30 -14.45 -3.88 4.25
N LEU A 31 -13.55 -2.89 4.30
CA LEU A 31 -12.31 -3.02 5.05
C LEU A 31 -12.61 -2.97 6.55
N GLU A 32 -12.25 -4.04 7.25
CA GLU A 32 -12.22 -4.09 8.71
C GLU A 32 -10.79 -3.94 9.19
N VAL A 33 -10.57 -3.07 10.17
CA VAL A 33 -9.27 -2.89 10.82
C VAL A 33 -9.21 -3.62 12.15
N TYR A 34 -8.05 -4.21 12.43
CA TYR A 34 -7.76 -4.82 13.71
C TYR A 34 -7.32 -3.76 14.72
N ASN A 35 -8.10 -3.61 15.78
CA ASN A 35 -7.80 -2.72 16.88
C ASN A 35 -7.37 -3.52 18.11
N PRO A 36 -6.28 -3.09 18.79
CA PRO A 36 -5.85 -3.71 20.04
C PRO A 36 -6.79 -3.40 21.22
N MET A 37 -7.70 -2.45 21.06
CA MET A 37 -8.68 -2.04 22.08
C MET A 37 -9.92 -1.39 21.45
N LEU A 38 -10.91 -1.06 22.27
CA LEU A 38 -12.09 -0.29 21.85
C LEU A 38 -11.68 1.06 21.25
N LEU A 39 -12.32 1.46 20.15
CA LEU A 39 -12.01 2.71 19.43
C LEU A 39 -12.05 3.93 20.35
N GLY A 40 -13.08 4.07 21.19
CA GLY A 40 -13.17 5.18 22.16
C GLY A 40 -11.98 5.24 23.12
N ARG A 41 -11.52 4.08 23.61
CA ARG A 41 -10.33 4.00 24.49
C ARG A 41 -9.05 4.37 23.75
N LEU A 42 -8.90 3.91 22.51
CA LEU A 42 -7.76 4.27 21.66
C LEU A 42 -7.74 5.78 21.40
N THR A 43 -8.88 6.38 21.07
CA THR A 43 -9.04 7.82 20.88
C THR A 43 -8.60 8.60 22.12
N SER A 44 -9.10 8.24 23.30
CA SER A 44 -8.71 8.91 24.55
C SER A 44 -7.20 8.79 24.80
N GLN A 45 -6.61 7.60 24.61
CA GLN A 45 -5.17 7.43 24.78
C GLN A 45 -4.36 8.26 23.77
N MET A 46 -4.80 8.33 22.52
CA MET A 46 -4.15 9.15 21.49
C MET A 46 -4.16 10.64 21.85
N GLN A 47 -5.31 11.16 22.31
CA GLN A 47 -5.45 12.55 22.74
C GLN A 47 -4.55 12.88 23.94
N THR A 48 -4.49 12.00 24.94
CA THR A 48 -3.65 12.21 26.12
C THR A 48 -2.16 12.08 25.81
N THR A 49 -1.79 11.13 24.94
CA THR A 49 -0.39 10.87 24.61
C THR A 49 0.15 11.92 23.66
N PHE A 50 -0.61 12.33 22.64
CA PHE A 50 -0.17 13.27 21.60
C PHE A 50 -1.11 14.49 21.54
N PRO A 51 -1.04 15.41 22.52
CA PRO A 51 -1.98 16.53 22.62
C PRO A 51 -1.89 17.52 21.46
N ASN A 52 -0.70 17.65 20.84
CA ASN A 52 -0.43 18.57 19.73
C ASN A 52 -0.48 17.88 18.35
N LEU A 53 -1.09 16.70 18.27
CA LEU A 53 -1.20 15.94 17.03
C LEU A 53 -2.12 16.67 16.05
N HIS A 54 -1.62 17.05 14.88
CA HIS A 54 -2.38 17.72 13.83
C HIS A 54 -2.78 16.80 12.69
N GLY A 55 -1.96 15.78 12.40
CA GLY A 55 -2.21 14.88 11.27
C GLY A 55 -1.87 13.43 11.58
N ILE A 56 -2.64 12.53 11.00
CA ILE A 56 -2.47 11.08 11.07
C ILE A 56 -2.43 10.54 9.66
N THR A 57 -1.39 9.77 9.36
CA THR A 57 -1.33 8.91 8.19
C THR A 57 -1.68 7.50 8.63
N LEU A 58 -2.68 6.89 7.99
CA LEU A 58 -3.06 5.50 8.26
C LEU A 58 -2.41 4.59 7.24
N THR A 59 -1.56 3.66 7.70
CA THR A 59 -1.01 2.59 6.86
C THR A 59 -1.81 1.32 7.07
N LEU A 60 -2.65 0.97 6.11
CA LEU A 60 -3.55 -0.17 6.14
C LEU A 60 -2.87 -1.37 5.49
N CYS A 61 -2.45 -2.32 6.31
CA CYS A 61 -1.79 -3.55 5.89
C CYS A 61 -2.83 -4.64 5.68
N ILE A 62 -3.24 -4.84 4.42
CA ILE A 62 -4.35 -5.74 4.09
C ILE A 62 -3.86 -7.18 4.08
N LEU A 63 -4.31 -7.95 5.06
CA LEU A 63 -4.00 -9.37 5.20
C LEU A 63 -4.76 -10.19 4.15
N GLY A 64 -4.08 -11.24 3.69
CA GLY A 64 -4.71 -12.30 2.90
C GLY A 64 -5.67 -13.16 3.75
N PRO A 65 -6.41 -14.10 3.13
CA PRO A 65 -7.43 -14.91 3.81
C PRO A 65 -6.90 -15.80 4.95
N LYS A 66 -5.58 -16.05 5.00
CA LYS A 66 -4.93 -16.78 6.10
C LYS A 66 -4.49 -15.77 7.17
N ASN A 67 -5.31 -15.58 8.20
CA ASN A 67 -4.95 -14.72 9.34
C ASN A 67 -3.95 -15.44 10.26
N PRO A 68 -2.87 -14.78 10.72
CA PRO A 68 -1.99 -15.35 11.72
C PRO A 68 -2.72 -15.56 13.07
N PRO A 69 -2.31 -16.57 13.88
CA PRO A 69 -2.97 -16.89 15.15
C PRO A 69 -2.94 -15.76 16.19
N GLU A 70 -1.97 -14.87 16.08
CA GLU A 70 -1.72 -13.83 17.08
C GLU A 70 -2.82 -12.74 17.13
N TYR A 71 -3.73 -12.70 16.15
CA TYR A 71 -4.76 -11.67 16.03
C TYR A 71 -6.15 -12.09 16.51
N TYR A 72 -6.32 -13.33 17.02
CA TYR A 72 -7.62 -13.79 17.53
C TYR A 72 -8.17 -12.95 18.69
N ASN A 73 -7.31 -12.25 19.42
CA ASN A 73 -7.71 -11.39 20.56
C ASN A 73 -7.93 -9.91 20.17
N CYS A 74 -7.68 -9.53 18.91
CA CYS A 74 -7.94 -8.18 18.44
C CYS A 74 -9.43 -7.98 18.16
N ARG A 75 -9.94 -6.79 18.50
CA ARG A 75 -11.29 -6.39 18.07
C ARG A 75 -11.22 -5.89 16.65
N THR A 76 -12.25 -6.11 15.85
CA THR A 76 -12.37 -5.48 14.53
C THR A 76 -13.37 -4.33 14.58
N CYS A 77 -13.11 -3.26 13.85
CA CYS A 77 -14.13 -2.28 13.49
C CYS A 77 -14.08 -2.06 11.97
N VAL A 78 -15.20 -1.63 11.40
CA VAL A 78 -15.20 -1.30 9.97
C VAL A 78 -14.51 0.05 9.84
N LEU A 79 -13.70 0.22 8.79
CA LEU A 79 -12.92 1.42 8.57
C LEU A 79 -13.77 2.72 8.52
N PRO A 80 -14.99 2.74 7.93
CA PRO A 80 -15.88 3.90 8.00
C PRO A 80 -16.28 4.28 9.44
N ASP A 81 -16.27 3.35 10.40
CA ASP A 81 -16.57 3.69 11.80
C ASP A 81 -15.48 4.62 12.40
N LEU A 82 -14.25 4.58 11.86
CA LEU A 82 -13.22 5.57 12.19
C LEU A 82 -13.60 6.96 11.68
N ALA A 83 -14.21 7.05 10.49
CA ALA A 83 -14.67 8.31 9.91
C ALA A 83 -15.84 8.91 10.71
N LEU A 84 -16.63 8.10 11.42
CA LEU A 84 -17.67 8.60 12.32
C LEU A 84 -17.11 9.22 13.62
N ASN A 85 -15.88 8.90 14.00
CA ASN A 85 -15.26 9.46 15.19
C ASN A 85 -14.60 10.82 14.90
N SER A 86 -15.09 11.89 15.52
CA SER A 86 -14.64 13.26 15.25
C SER A 86 -13.13 13.48 15.39
N PHE A 87 -12.45 12.79 16.31
CA PHE A 87 -11.00 12.90 16.46
C PHE A 87 -10.25 12.33 15.25
N TRP A 88 -10.62 11.14 14.79
CA TRP A 88 -9.97 10.48 13.66
C TRP A 88 -10.33 11.17 12.36
N ASN A 89 -11.62 11.45 12.15
CA ASN A 89 -12.16 12.17 11.01
C ASN A 89 -11.39 13.48 10.73
N ALA A 90 -11.16 14.28 11.78
CA ALA A 90 -10.50 15.57 11.67
C ALA A 90 -8.97 15.49 11.49
N LYS A 91 -8.35 14.32 11.73
CA LYS A 91 -6.88 14.18 11.75
C LYS A 91 -6.33 13.28 10.66
N ILE A 92 -7.09 12.34 10.11
CA ILE A 92 -6.62 11.47 9.03
C ILE A 92 -6.39 12.32 7.78
N SER A 93 -5.12 12.52 7.44
CA SER A 93 -4.71 13.35 6.30
C SER A 93 -4.13 12.57 5.13
N GLY A 94 -3.78 11.29 5.35
CA GLY A 94 -3.27 10.41 4.31
C GLY A 94 -3.53 8.94 4.60
N ILE A 95 -3.68 8.15 3.55
CA ILE A 95 -3.87 6.70 3.63
C ILE A 95 -2.84 5.99 2.76
N ASN A 96 -2.09 5.07 3.35
CA ASN A 96 -1.24 4.11 2.64
C ASN A 96 -1.97 2.75 2.61
N LEU A 97 -2.39 2.27 1.45
CA LEU A 97 -2.98 0.95 1.28
C LEU A 97 -1.91 -0.05 0.88
N GLN A 98 -1.46 -0.89 1.81
CA GLN A 98 -0.50 -1.96 1.53
C GLN A 98 -1.24 -3.26 1.21
N MET A 99 -1.23 -3.62 -0.07
CA MET A 99 -1.97 -4.77 -0.60
C MET A 99 -1.04 -5.94 -0.88
N GLY A 100 -1.42 -7.12 -0.40
CA GLY A 100 -0.83 -8.39 -0.87
C GLY A 100 -1.38 -8.79 -2.23
N ALA A 101 -0.68 -9.72 -2.91
CA ALA A 101 -1.00 -10.11 -4.29
C ALA A 101 -2.47 -10.51 -4.51
N HIS A 102 -3.04 -11.28 -3.59
CA HIS A 102 -4.44 -11.69 -3.66
C HIS A 102 -5.41 -10.50 -3.65
N TYR A 103 -5.16 -9.50 -2.79
CA TYR A 103 -6.03 -8.33 -2.72
C TYR A 103 -5.80 -7.38 -3.88
N THR A 104 -4.57 -7.26 -4.40
CA THR A 104 -4.28 -6.54 -5.65
C THR A 104 -5.08 -7.09 -6.82
N VAL A 105 -5.12 -8.42 -7.02
CA VAL A 105 -5.95 -9.02 -8.09
C VAL A 105 -7.43 -8.71 -7.85
N LYS A 106 -7.91 -8.96 -6.63
CA LYS A 106 -9.33 -8.80 -6.31
C LYS A 106 -9.82 -7.36 -6.51
N ILE A 107 -9.00 -6.36 -6.20
CA ILE A 107 -9.41 -4.95 -6.33
C ILE A 107 -9.45 -4.49 -7.80
N CYS A 108 -8.58 -5.04 -8.63
CA CYS A 108 -8.59 -4.82 -10.08
C CYS A 108 -9.83 -5.42 -10.77
N GLU A 109 -10.43 -6.46 -10.18
CA GLU A 109 -11.62 -7.14 -10.72
C GLU A 109 -12.94 -6.51 -10.26
N LEU A 110 -12.91 -5.50 -9.39
CA LEU A 110 -14.12 -4.85 -8.91
C LEU A 110 -14.75 -3.98 -10.00
N THR A 111 -16.09 -4.00 -10.06
CA THR A 111 -16.85 -3.03 -10.85
C THR A 111 -16.70 -1.64 -10.25
N ARG A 112 -17.06 -0.61 -11.01
CA ARG A 112 -17.02 0.78 -10.56
C ARG A 112 -17.85 1.00 -9.30
N GLU A 113 -19.05 0.41 -9.23
CA GLU A 113 -19.95 0.50 -8.06
C GLU A 113 -19.33 -0.16 -6.84
N ALA A 114 -18.63 -1.29 -7.03
CA ALA A 114 -17.92 -1.97 -5.95
C ALA A 114 -16.70 -1.19 -5.47
N LEU A 115 -15.98 -0.50 -6.37
CA LEU A 115 -14.90 0.41 -6.00
C LEU A 115 -15.43 1.63 -5.23
N GLU A 116 -16.56 2.19 -5.64
CA GLU A 116 -17.24 3.27 -4.91
C GLU A 116 -17.66 2.82 -3.52
N HIS A 117 -18.19 1.61 -3.37
CA HIS A 117 -18.50 1.07 -2.04
C HIS A 117 -17.25 0.82 -1.18
N GLU A 118 -16.12 0.42 -1.77
CA GLU A 118 -14.87 0.15 -1.04
C GLU A 118 -14.14 1.46 -0.62
N PHE A 119 -14.17 2.49 -1.47
CA PHE A 119 -13.40 3.73 -1.29
C PHE A 119 -14.24 4.98 -0.97
N GLY A 120 -15.55 4.98 -1.23
CA GLY A 120 -16.39 6.17 -1.16
C GLY A 120 -16.47 6.81 0.23
N TRP A 121 -16.31 6.02 1.30
CA TRP A 121 -16.24 6.54 2.67
C TRP A 121 -15.05 7.50 2.88
N MET A 122 -14.04 7.47 2.01
CA MET A 122 -12.90 8.40 2.08
C MET A 122 -13.32 9.86 1.83
N TYR A 123 -14.44 10.11 1.15
CA TYR A 123 -15.02 11.45 1.04
C TYR A 123 -15.50 12.02 2.37
N GLU A 124 -15.82 11.14 3.34
CA GLU A 124 -16.25 11.55 4.67
C GLU A 124 -15.10 12.06 5.52
N LEU A 125 -13.85 11.95 5.05
CA LEU A 125 -12.65 12.43 5.74
C LEU A 125 -12.24 13.83 5.23
N PRO A 126 -12.64 14.93 5.89
CA PRO A 126 -12.40 16.29 5.43
C PRO A 126 -10.92 16.70 5.46
N ALA A 127 -10.11 16.03 6.28
CA ALA A 127 -8.67 16.27 6.37
C ALA A 127 -7.85 15.45 5.37
N LEU A 128 -8.45 14.45 4.71
CA LEU A 128 -7.74 13.58 3.77
C LEU A 128 -7.27 14.36 2.56
N ARG A 129 -6.01 14.18 2.17
CA ARG A 129 -5.39 14.89 1.04
C ARG A 129 -4.82 13.95 -0.01
N TRP A 130 -4.40 12.76 0.39
CA TRP A 130 -3.73 11.83 -0.51
C TRP A 130 -3.94 10.38 -0.12
N ILE A 131 -3.80 9.51 -1.12
CA ILE A 131 -3.84 8.06 -0.98
C ILE A 131 -2.68 7.48 -1.77
N ASP A 132 -1.88 6.65 -1.11
CA ASP A 132 -0.83 5.88 -1.75
C ASP A 132 -1.22 4.40 -1.74
N ILE A 133 -1.28 3.78 -2.90
CA ILE A 133 -1.68 2.38 -3.07
C ILE A 133 -0.46 1.56 -3.43
N TYR A 134 -0.07 0.64 -2.54
CA TYR A 134 1.09 -0.23 -2.72
C TYR A 134 0.61 -1.62 -3.16
N CYS A 135 0.72 -1.88 -4.45
CA CYS A 135 0.33 -3.12 -5.10
C CYS A 135 1.44 -4.18 -5.05
N GLN A 136 1.04 -5.45 -4.98
CA GLN A 136 1.92 -6.58 -5.22
C GLN A 136 1.47 -7.33 -6.47
N THR A 137 2.29 -7.28 -7.51
CA THR A 137 2.04 -7.86 -8.82
C THR A 137 3.06 -8.94 -9.12
N ALA A 138 2.97 -9.59 -10.29
CA ALA A 138 4.00 -10.55 -10.71
C ALA A 138 5.41 -9.92 -10.74
N LEU A 139 5.52 -8.67 -11.19
CA LEU A 139 6.77 -7.91 -11.25
C LEU A 139 7.34 -7.52 -9.88
N SER A 140 6.61 -7.79 -8.79
CA SER A 140 7.08 -7.57 -7.41
C SER A 140 8.00 -8.67 -6.89
N HIS A 141 8.01 -9.84 -7.54
CA HIS A 141 8.78 -11.00 -7.10
C HIS A 141 10.28 -10.85 -7.38
N ALA A 142 11.11 -11.36 -6.47
CA ALA A 142 12.56 -11.34 -6.59
C ALA A 142 13.10 -12.03 -7.86
N SER A 143 12.33 -12.94 -8.48
CA SER A 143 12.70 -13.58 -9.74
C SER A 143 12.78 -12.64 -10.95
N TYR A 144 12.37 -11.38 -10.78
CA TYR A 144 12.45 -10.31 -11.77
C TYR A 144 13.52 -9.26 -11.43
N ASN A 145 14.28 -9.50 -10.36
CA ASN A 145 15.36 -8.65 -9.90
C ASN A 145 16.67 -9.41 -10.05
N THR A 146 17.60 -8.86 -10.82
CA THR A 146 18.83 -9.53 -11.23
C THR A 146 20.01 -8.94 -10.45
N TRP A 147 20.99 -9.79 -10.13
CA TRP A 147 22.26 -9.36 -9.53
C TRP A 147 23.38 -9.78 -10.47
N VAL A 148 24.25 -8.86 -10.87
CA VAL A 148 25.41 -9.20 -11.69
C VAL A 148 26.59 -9.42 -10.75
N ALA A 149 26.76 -10.65 -10.28
CA ALA A 149 27.95 -11.06 -9.52
C ALA A 149 29.10 -11.35 -10.49
N GLY A 150 29.91 -10.34 -10.80
CA GLY A 150 31.31 -10.57 -11.15
C GLY A 150 31.70 -10.65 -12.64
N PRO A 151 33.02 -10.54 -12.91
CA PRO A 151 33.59 -10.27 -14.23
C PRO A 151 33.57 -11.45 -15.24
N GLY A 152 32.94 -12.59 -14.92
CA GLY A 152 32.99 -13.82 -15.73
C GLY A 152 31.80 -14.10 -16.65
N GLU A 153 30.68 -13.37 -16.56
CA GLU A 153 29.41 -13.75 -17.22
C GLU A 153 29.04 -12.87 -18.44
N LEU A 154 29.99 -12.21 -19.10
CA LEU A 154 29.69 -11.23 -20.15
C LEU A 154 28.98 -11.80 -21.40
N THR A 155 29.21 -13.06 -21.76
CA THR A 155 28.58 -13.72 -22.93
C THR A 155 27.25 -14.40 -22.61
N ALA A 156 27.06 -14.88 -21.37
CA ALA A 156 25.75 -15.34 -20.87
C ALA A 156 24.79 -14.15 -20.60
N ARG A 157 25.33 -12.92 -20.52
CA ARG A 157 24.61 -11.68 -20.24
C ARG A 157 23.63 -11.30 -21.34
N SER A 158 23.99 -11.37 -22.62
CA SER A 158 23.14 -10.88 -23.72
C SER A 158 21.86 -11.73 -23.92
N GLN A 159 21.99 -13.06 -23.90
CA GLN A 159 20.84 -13.97 -23.99
C GLN A 159 19.95 -13.91 -22.75
N ARG A 160 20.54 -13.74 -21.56
CA ARG A 160 19.79 -13.60 -20.30
C ARG A 160 19.04 -12.27 -20.23
N VAL A 161 19.68 -11.18 -20.61
CA VAL A 161 19.06 -9.83 -20.71
C VAL A 161 17.90 -9.82 -21.70
N GLN A 162 18.03 -10.49 -22.85
CA GLN A 162 16.94 -10.55 -23.83
C GLN A 162 15.75 -11.39 -23.33
N ARG A 163 16.00 -12.53 -22.67
CA ARG A 163 14.95 -13.35 -22.03
C ARG A 163 14.25 -12.61 -20.89
N ASP A 164 15.02 -11.97 -20.01
CA ASP A 164 14.49 -11.20 -18.87
C ASP A 164 13.67 -9.99 -19.35
N SER A 165 14.15 -9.28 -20.38
CA SER A 165 13.43 -8.18 -21.02
C SER A 165 12.08 -8.62 -21.61
N THR A 166 12.05 -9.77 -22.30
CA THR A 166 10.82 -10.31 -22.90
C THR A 166 9.82 -10.70 -21.82
N ARG A 167 10.29 -11.34 -20.74
CA ARG A 167 9.46 -11.74 -19.60
C ARG A 167 8.93 -10.52 -18.85
N ILE A 168 9.76 -9.50 -18.60
CA ILE A 168 9.34 -8.24 -17.96
C ILE A 168 8.33 -7.51 -18.83
N ARG A 169 8.55 -7.43 -20.15
CA ARG A 169 7.59 -6.83 -21.09
C ARG A 169 6.21 -7.48 -20.99
N GLN A 170 6.16 -8.82 -21.06
CA GLN A 170 4.90 -9.54 -20.96
C GLN A 170 4.18 -9.26 -19.64
N GLN A 171 4.90 -9.33 -18.51
CA GLN A 171 4.30 -9.09 -17.20
C GLN A 171 3.88 -7.62 -17.00
N LEU A 172 4.61 -6.67 -17.58
CA LEU A 172 4.24 -5.26 -17.57
C LEU A 172 2.94 -5.02 -18.33
N ARG A 173 2.75 -5.65 -19.50
CA ARG A 173 1.48 -5.58 -20.25
C ARG A 173 0.31 -6.13 -19.44
N MET A 174 0.49 -7.28 -18.82
CA MET A 174 -0.54 -7.88 -17.95
C MET A 174 -0.86 -7.00 -16.74
N GLU A 175 0.17 -6.44 -16.11
CA GLU A 175 0.03 -5.50 -14.99
C GLU A 175 -0.74 -4.24 -15.40
N ARG A 176 -0.40 -3.65 -16.55
CA ARG A 176 -1.09 -2.47 -17.09
C ARG A 176 -2.54 -2.76 -17.42
N ALA A 177 -2.82 -3.89 -18.07
CA ALA A 177 -4.18 -4.30 -18.38
C ALA A 177 -5.02 -4.52 -17.12
N ALA A 178 -4.45 -5.15 -16.08
CA ALA A 178 -5.15 -5.39 -14.82
C ALA A 178 -5.39 -4.13 -14.00
N LEU A 179 -4.41 -3.20 -13.96
CA LEU A 179 -4.51 -1.98 -13.16
C LEU A 179 -5.20 -0.82 -13.89
N GLY A 180 -5.27 -0.85 -15.22
CA GLY A 180 -5.79 0.26 -16.02
C GLY A 180 -7.15 0.77 -15.54
N ALA A 181 -8.12 -0.12 -15.38
CA ALA A 181 -9.46 0.22 -14.90
C ALA A 181 -9.44 0.87 -13.50
N LEU A 182 -8.57 0.40 -12.60
CA LEU A 182 -8.42 0.97 -11.26
C LEU A 182 -7.84 2.39 -11.33
N VAL A 183 -6.79 2.58 -12.14
CA VAL A 183 -6.11 3.89 -12.29
C VAL A 183 -7.00 4.92 -12.97
N GLU A 184 -7.88 4.49 -13.88
CA GLU A 184 -8.87 5.36 -14.51
C GLU A 184 -10.03 5.69 -13.58
N ALA A 185 -10.51 4.72 -12.79
CA ALA A 185 -11.66 4.91 -11.92
C ALA A 185 -11.36 5.75 -10.68
N LEU A 186 -10.20 5.56 -10.04
CA LEU A 186 -9.87 6.18 -8.76
C LEU A 186 -9.90 7.72 -8.79
N PRO A 187 -9.31 8.43 -9.78
CA PRO A 187 -9.39 9.89 -9.86
C PRO A 187 -10.82 10.40 -10.05
N VAL A 188 -11.69 9.62 -10.72
CA VAL A 188 -13.10 9.97 -10.88
C VAL A 188 -13.87 9.77 -9.58
N LEU A 189 -13.57 8.69 -8.86
CA LEU A 189 -14.16 8.35 -7.57
C LEU A 189 -13.62 9.17 -6.41
N LEU A 190 -12.48 9.86 -6.56
CA LEU A 190 -11.81 10.60 -5.49
C LEU A 190 -11.08 11.84 -6.08
N PRO A 191 -11.80 12.77 -6.74
CA PRO A 191 -11.22 13.82 -7.57
C PRO A 191 -10.43 14.88 -6.78
N ASN A 192 -10.69 14.99 -5.47
CA ASN A 192 -10.03 15.97 -4.60
C ASN A 192 -8.77 15.41 -3.91
N LEU A 193 -8.40 14.16 -4.19
CA LEU A 193 -7.27 13.50 -3.55
C LEU A 193 -6.13 13.32 -4.55
N SER A 194 -4.90 13.51 -4.06
CA SER A 194 -3.72 13.05 -4.79
C SER A 194 -3.61 11.53 -4.63
N ILE A 195 -3.64 10.81 -5.76
CA ILE A 195 -3.62 9.34 -5.76
C ILE A 195 -2.33 8.89 -6.41
N ASN A 196 -1.50 8.18 -5.65
CA ASN A 196 -0.28 7.56 -6.16
C ASN A 196 -0.41 6.05 -6.04
N ILE A 197 0.09 5.35 -7.05
CA ILE A 197 0.07 3.89 -7.07
C ILE A 197 1.51 3.44 -7.25
N TYR A 198 1.93 2.52 -6.40
CA TYR A 198 3.28 2.00 -6.33
C TYR A 198 3.24 0.49 -6.46
N ARG A 199 4.23 -0.05 -7.16
CA ARG A 199 4.55 -1.47 -7.15
C ARG A 199 5.58 -1.73 -6.07
N LYS A 200 5.28 -2.67 -5.19
CA LYS A 200 6.27 -3.25 -4.29
C LYS A 200 7.29 -4.04 -5.11
N SER A 201 8.58 -3.88 -4.84
CA SER A 201 9.67 -4.66 -5.44
C SER A 201 10.46 -5.34 -4.34
N THR A 202 10.50 -6.67 -4.37
CA THR A 202 11.21 -7.46 -3.35
C THR A 202 12.57 -7.87 -3.86
N TRP A 203 13.61 -7.35 -3.24
CA TRP A 203 15.00 -7.69 -3.47
C TRP A 203 15.45 -8.75 -2.46
N ARG A 204 15.95 -9.89 -2.96
CA ARG A 204 16.24 -11.08 -2.13
C ARG A 204 15.03 -11.46 -1.26
N THR A 205 15.24 -11.88 0.00
CA THR A 205 14.20 -12.29 0.94
C THR A 205 13.67 -11.16 1.82
N SER A 206 14.31 -9.98 1.87
CA SER A 206 14.00 -8.98 2.91
C SER A 206 14.03 -7.52 2.49
N VAL A 207 14.71 -7.14 1.40
CA VAL A 207 14.77 -5.73 0.99
C VAL A 207 13.55 -5.42 0.14
N VAL A 208 12.81 -4.37 0.51
CA VAL A 208 11.61 -3.94 -0.19
C VAL A 208 11.82 -2.52 -0.68
N SER A 209 11.67 -2.30 -1.98
CA SER A 209 11.54 -0.97 -2.57
C SER A 209 10.13 -0.77 -3.12
N TYR A 210 9.76 0.49 -3.36
CA TYR A 210 8.49 0.86 -3.97
C TYR A 210 8.77 1.71 -5.20
N GLU A 211 8.24 1.27 -6.34
CA GLU A 211 8.41 1.93 -7.64
C GLU A 211 7.06 2.54 -8.05
N PRO A 212 6.98 3.83 -8.43
CA PRO A 212 5.76 4.39 -8.99
C PRO A 212 5.27 3.58 -10.19
N LEU A 213 3.98 3.24 -10.20
CA LEU A 213 3.34 2.57 -11.32
C LEU A 213 2.98 3.58 -12.38
N ASP A 214 3.73 3.55 -13.48
CA ASP A 214 3.50 4.39 -14.64
C ASP A 214 2.88 3.55 -15.76
N LEU A 215 1.58 3.75 -15.97
CA LEU A 215 0.84 3.07 -17.02
C LEU A 215 0.96 3.75 -18.39
N ASN A 216 1.42 4.99 -18.43
CA ASN A 216 1.36 5.86 -19.61
C ASN A 216 2.69 5.89 -20.38
N THR A 217 3.83 5.75 -19.69
CA THR A 217 5.14 5.76 -20.36
C THR A 217 5.25 4.60 -21.36
N PRO A 218 5.73 4.84 -22.60
CA PRO A 218 5.93 3.78 -23.59
C PRO A 218 6.80 2.63 -23.08
N GLU A 219 6.53 1.41 -23.56
CA GLU A 219 7.26 0.19 -23.14
C GLU A 219 8.75 0.30 -23.43
N GLU A 220 9.10 0.94 -24.54
CA GLU A 220 10.45 1.16 -25.03
C GLU A 220 11.30 1.98 -24.05
N THR A 221 10.65 2.84 -23.25
CA THR A 221 11.30 3.71 -22.27
C THR A 221 11.33 3.06 -20.89
N ILE A 222 10.24 2.43 -20.48
CA ILE A 222 10.11 1.87 -19.13
C ILE A 222 10.88 0.57 -18.96
N ILE A 223 10.95 -0.29 -19.99
CA ILE A 223 11.63 -1.59 -19.86
C ILE A 223 13.14 -1.41 -19.60
N PRO A 224 13.89 -0.58 -20.35
CA PRO A 224 15.30 -0.33 -20.04
C PRO A 224 15.51 0.25 -18.65
N ARG A 225 14.62 1.15 -18.20
CA ARG A 225 14.65 1.70 -16.84
C ARG A 225 14.47 0.59 -15.80
N LEU A 226 13.44 -0.25 -15.93
CA LEU A 226 13.21 -1.38 -15.03
C LEU A 226 14.36 -2.37 -15.04
N MET A 227 14.92 -2.70 -16.20
CA MET A 227 16.09 -3.57 -16.29
C MET A 227 17.30 -3.00 -15.54
N ARG A 228 17.53 -1.69 -15.64
CA ARG A 228 18.61 -1.00 -14.92
C ARG A 228 18.35 -0.97 -13.42
N ASP A 229 17.19 -0.45 -13.02
CA ASP A 229 16.82 -0.27 -11.63
C ASP A 229 16.73 -1.59 -10.89
N ARG A 230 16.47 -2.70 -11.60
CA ARG A 230 16.38 -4.07 -11.09
C ARG A 230 17.69 -4.84 -11.22
N THR A 231 18.79 -4.18 -11.54
CA THR A 231 20.13 -4.77 -11.61
C THR A 231 21.09 -4.03 -10.68
N ILE A 232 21.57 -4.70 -9.63
CA ILE A 232 22.63 -4.16 -8.76
C ILE A 232 24.00 -4.54 -9.34
N GLY A 233 24.95 -3.60 -9.34
CA GLY A 233 26.31 -3.78 -9.87
C GLY A 233 26.42 -3.58 -11.38
N ALA A 234 25.49 -2.83 -11.98
CA ALA A 234 25.50 -2.51 -13.41
C ALA A 234 26.32 -1.27 -13.79
N GLU A 235 26.95 -0.62 -12.80
CA GLU A 235 27.94 0.46 -12.97
C GLU A 235 29.35 -0.07 -12.80
#